data_AF-A0A9Q1A0Y0-F1
#
_entry.id   AF-A0A9Q1A0Y0-F1
#
_cell.length_a   1.000
_cell.length_b   1.000
_cell.length_c   1.000
_cell.angle_alpha   90.00
_cell.angle_beta   90.00
_cell.angle_gamma   90.00
#
_symmetry.space_group_name_H-M   'P 1'
#
loop_
_entity.id
_entity.type
_entity.pdbx_description
1 polymer ?
#
loop_
_entity_poly.entity_id
_entity_poly.type
_entity_poly.pdbx_seq_one_letter_code
_entity_poly.pdbx_strand_id
1 'polypeptide(L)'
;MIITVGITGLSLESFKENWSSDYQFTNNAGIPDPEGKVYWNFNALVGLFFPAVTGIMAGSNRSASLKDTQRSIPIGTLAATLTTTILYFVSVLFFGALATRDLLLTDRLLTATIAWPFPAIVYVGIILSTLGAALQSMTGAPRLLAAIANDDILPILNYFKVADGQEPHIATLFTAILCVGCVVIGNLDLITPIVTMFLLLCYMGVNLSCFLLDLLDAPSWRPRWKIHHWSLSLLGALLCIVSRKNKYAVITLTLTRSLDAFGNVISFPLRGKCRKSFYKLLALFVKTEMLPELNSVAFAGTPC
;
A
#
# COMPACT_ATOMS: atom_id res chain seq x y z
N MET A 1 -29.20 4.99 -24.04
CA MET A 1 -27.75 4.82 -24.30
C MET A 1 -27.19 6.22 -24.43
N ILE A 2 -26.73 6.81 -23.32
CA ILE A 2 -26.08 8.11 -23.34
C ILE A 2 -24.68 7.81 -23.88
N ILE A 3 -24.45 8.07 -25.17
CA ILE A 3 -23.10 8.05 -25.73
C ILE A 3 -22.44 9.30 -25.16
N THR A 4 -21.79 9.15 -24.02
CA THR A 4 -20.96 10.19 -23.42
C THR A 4 -19.86 10.51 -24.43
N VAL A 5 -19.74 11.78 -24.81
CA VAL A 5 -18.69 12.27 -25.72
C VAL A 5 -17.33 11.78 -25.19
N GLY A 6 -16.60 11.00 -25.99
CA GLY A 6 -15.28 10.46 -25.63
C GLY A 6 -15.21 8.95 -25.37
N ILE A 7 -16.32 8.21 -25.38
CA ILE A 7 -16.30 6.74 -25.36
C ILE A 7 -16.31 6.22 -26.79
N THR A 8 -15.19 5.67 -27.27
CA THR A 8 -15.01 5.21 -28.66
C THR A 8 -15.40 3.74 -28.84
N GLY A 9 -15.57 2.99 -27.75
CA GLY A 9 -15.65 1.52 -27.80
C GLY A 9 -14.27 0.89 -27.82
N LEU A 10 -14.16 -0.45 -27.83
CA LEU A 10 -12.85 -1.11 -27.87
C LEU A 10 -12.20 -0.91 -29.25
N SER A 11 -11.31 0.08 -29.35
CA SER A 11 -10.61 0.44 -30.58
C SER A 11 -9.09 0.36 -30.41
N LEU A 12 -8.44 -0.27 -31.39
CA LEU A 12 -6.98 -0.28 -31.46
C LEU A 12 -6.40 1.10 -31.80
N GLU A 13 -7.20 1.95 -32.43
CA GLU A 13 -6.83 3.32 -32.79
C GLU A 13 -6.74 4.20 -31.55
N SER A 14 -7.79 4.20 -30.71
CA SER A 14 -7.78 4.89 -29.42
C SER A 14 -6.65 4.38 -28.51
N PHE A 15 -6.38 3.07 -28.52
CA PHE A 15 -5.24 2.49 -27.80
C PHE A 15 -3.90 3.04 -28.27
N LYS A 16 -3.71 3.18 -29.58
CA LYS A 16 -2.48 3.72 -30.17
C LYS A 16 -2.29 5.20 -29.82
N GLU A 17 -3.36 5.98 -29.83
CA GLU A 17 -3.33 7.40 -29.42
C GLU A 17 -3.02 7.58 -27.94
N ASN A 18 -3.47 6.66 -27.10
CA ASN A 18 -3.24 6.68 -25.65
C ASN A 18 -1.88 6.08 -25.22
N TRP A 19 -1.09 5.52 -26.14
CA TRP A 19 0.14 4.78 -25.81
C TRP A 19 1.28 5.66 -25.26
N SER A 20 1.41 6.89 -25.77
CA SER A 20 2.46 7.83 -25.34
C SER A 20 2.14 8.45 -23.98
N SER A 21 3.15 8.91 -23.24
CA SER A 21 2.94 9.72 -22.03
C SER A 21 2.57 11.17 -22.36
N ASP A 22 1.75 11.79 -21.51
CA ASP A 22 1.36 13.20 -21.62
C ASP A 22 1.31 13.82 -20.22
N TYR A 23 2.50 14.13 -19.71
CA TYR A 23 2.67 14.73 -18.40
C TYR A 23 2.44 16.23 -18.49
N GLN A 24 1.41 16.71 -17.80
CA GLN A 24 0.98 18.11 -17.87
C GLN A 24 0.65 18.67 -16.48
N PHE A 25 0.53 19.99 -16.44
CA PHE A 25 0.06 20.70 -15.25
C PHE A 25 -1.44 20.48 -15.06
N THR A 26 -1.85 20.33 -13.81
CA THR A 26 -3.24 20.13 -13.43
C THR A 26 -3.64 21.08 -12.32
N ASN A 27 -4.94 21.31 -12.22
CA ASN A 27 -5.53 21.95 -11.05
C ASN A 27 -5.49 21.03 -9.81
N ASN A 28 -6.00 21.51 -8.68
CA ASN A 28 -6.08 20.73 -7.42
C ASN A 28 -6.99 19.49 -7.52
N ALA A 29 -7.82 19.41 -8.56
CA ALA A 29 -8.67 18.27 -8.87
C ALA A 29 -8.02 17.32 -9.91
N GLY A 30 -6.72 17.46 -10.19
CA GLY A 30 -5.99 16.56 -11.09
C GLY A 30 -6.42 16.61 -12.55
N ILE A 31 -7.20 17.62 -12.93
CA ILE A 31 -7.65 17.84 -14.32
C ILE A 31 -6.63 18.74 -15.03
N PRO A 32 -6.28 18.46 -16.30
CA PRO A 32 -5.39 19.30 -17.09
C PRO A 32 -5.80 20.77 -17.07
N ASP A 33 -4.86 21.64 -16.69
CA ASP A 33 -5.05 23.08 -16.64
C ASP A 33 -3.72 23.79 -16.92
N PRO A 34 -3.62 24.62 -17.97
CA PRO A 34 -2.40 25.38 -18.27
C PRO A 34 -1.93 26.30 -17.14
N GLU A 35 -2.86 26.77 -16.28
CA GLU A 35 -2.55 27.58 -15.09
C GLU A 35 -2.41 26.72 -13.81
N GLY A 36 -2.49 25.40 -13.96
CA GLY A 36 -2.38 24.43 -12.89
C GLY A 36 -1.06 24.51 -12.15
N LYS A 37 -1.11 24.46 -10.81
CA LYS A 37 0.09 24.53 -9.95
C LYS A 37 0.72 23.16 -9.67
N VAL A 38 0.03 22.07 -10.02
CA VAL A 38 0.46 20.70 -9.71
C VAL A 38 0.98 20.04 -10.98
N TYR A 39 2.24 19.59 -10.97
CA TYR A 39 2.84 18.87 -12.08
C TYR A 39 2.95 17.37 -11.77
N TRP A 40 2.35 16.54 -12.62
CA TRP A 40 2.42 15.08 -12.48
C TRP A 40 3.56 14.52 -13.32
N ASN A 41 4.62 14.07 -12.64
CA ASN A 41 5.62 13.23 -13.25
C ASN A 41 5.33 11.75 -12.97
N PHE A 42 6.05 10.87 -13.67
CA PHE A 42 5.96 9.42 -13.47
C PHE A 42 6.02 8.99 -11.99
N ASN A 43 6.87 9.62 -11.18
CA ASN A 43 7.07 9.24 -9.78
C ASN A 43 5.89 9.61 -8.89
N ALA A 44 5.31 10.79 -9.11
CA ALA A 44 4.12 11.23 -8.41
C ALA A 44 2.96 10.26 -8.67
N LEU A 45 2.76 9.85 -9.94
CA LEU A 45 1.73 8.88 -10.29
C LEU A 45 1.96 7.50 -9.67
N VAL A 46 3.22 7.06 -9.56
CA VAL A 46 3.51 5.80 -8.89
C VAL A 46 3.28 5.88 -7.38
N GLY A 47 3.67 6.98 -6.74
CA GLY A 47 3.37 7.22 -5.33
C GLY A 47 1.87 7.25 -5.04
N LEU A 48 1.08 7.75 -5.99
CA LEU A 48 -0.38 7.76 -5.95
C LEU A 48 -0.97 6.35 -6.17
N PHE A 49 -0.42 5.55 -7.08
CA PHE A 49 -0.91 4.19 -7.36
C PHE A 49 -0.52 3.17 -6.27
N PHE A 50 0.59 3.40 -5.56
CA PHE A 50 1.16 2.39 -4.66
C PHE A 50 0.19 1.86 -3.58
N PRO A 51 -0.65 2.67 -2.91
CA PRO A 51 -1.54 2.13 -1.90
C PRO A 51 -2.57 1.14 -2.45
N ALA A 52 -2.92 1.22 -3.74
CA ALA A 52 -3.78 0.24 -4.40
C ALA A 52 -3.17 -1.17 -4.38
N VAL A 53 -1.83 -1.28 -4.42
CA VAL A 53 -1.15 -2.57 -4.46
C VAL A 53 -0.74 -3.12 -3.09
N THR A 54 -1.14 -2.44 -2.02
CA THR A 54 -0.77 -2.81 -0.63
C THR A 54 -1.77 -3.81 -0.03
N GLY A 55 -1.69 -4.07 1.28
CA GLY A 55 -2.64 -4.94 1.97
C GLY A 55 -2.31 -6.43 1.97
N ILE A 56 -1.12 -6.83 1.49
CA ILE A 56 -0.67 -8.23 1.48
C ILE A 56 -0.66 -8.89 2.88
N MET A 57 -0.53 -8.10 3.94
CA MET A 57 -0.55 -8.56 5.33
C MET A 57 -1.96 -8.86 5.87
N ALA A 58 -3.03 -8.52 5.13
CA ALA A 58 -4.40 -8.81 5.55
C ALA A 58 -4.65 -10.31 5.74
N GLY A 59 -4.00 -11.17 4.94
CA GLY A 59 -4.10 -12.63 5.05
C GLY A 59 -3.59 -13.18 6.39
N SER A 60 -2.56 -12.56 6.97
CA SER A 60 -1.99 -13.00 8.25
C SER A 60 -2.78 -12.53 9.48
N ASN A 61 -3.65 -11.52 9.34
CA ASN A 61 -4.42 -10.95 10.45
C ASN A 61 -5.44 -11.93 11.05
N ARG A 62 -5.77 -13.02 10.34
CA ARG A 62 -6.68 -14.09 10.79
C ARG A 62 -5.99 -15.43 11.01
N SER A 63 -4.67 -15.42 11.13
CA SER A 63 -3.81 -16.62 11.28
C SER A 63 -4.24 -17.56 12.42
N ALA A 64 -4.76 -17.02 13.53
CA ALA A 64 -5.21 -17.79 14.69
C ALA A 64 -6.52 -18.59 14.44
N SER A 65 -7.29 -18.24 13.41
CA SER A 65 -8.55 -18.90 13.07
C SER A 65 -8.42 -19.89 11.91
N LEU A 66 -7.23 -20.04 11.33
CA LEU A 66 -6.98 -20.93 10.20
C LEU A 66 -6.71 -22.37 10.70
N LYS A 67 -7.33 -23.35 10.03
CA LYS A 67 -7.07 -24.78 10.28
C LYS A 67 -5.61 -25.17 10.03
N ASP A 68 -5.02 -24.64 8.96
CA ASP A 68 -3.60 -24.81 8.63
C ASP A 68 -3.01 -23.47 8.17
N THR A 69 -2.46 -22.73 9.13
CA THR A 69 -1.83 -21.44 8.93
C THR A 69 -0.59 -21.52 8.02
N GLN A 70 0.19 -22.61 8.13
CA GLN A 70 1.48 -22.75 7.45
C GLN A 70 1.32 -22.95 5.94
N ARG A 71 0.22 -23.58 5.50
CA ARG A 71 -0.10 -23.74 4.08
C ARG A 71 -0.97 -22.62 3.53
N SER A 72 -1.97 -22.18 4.30
CA SER A 72 -3.03 -21.30 3.78
C SER A 72 -2.57 -19.87 3.55
N ILE A 73 -1.73 -19.32 4.43
CA ILE A 73 -1.17 -17.96 4.26
C ILE A 73 -0.33 -17.86 2.97
N PRO A 74 0.69 -18.72 2.74
CA PRO A 74 1.49 -18.69 1.50
C PRO A 74 0.65 -18.65 0.24
N ILE A 75 -0.24 -19.63 0.12
CA ILE A 75 -0.98 -19.87 -1.11
C ILE A 75 -1.99 -18.75 -1.31
N GLY A 76 -2.69 -18.34 -0.24
CA GLY A 76 -3.67 -17.27 -0.27
C GLY A 76 -3.05 -15.93 -0.68
N THR A 77 -1.96 -15.51 -0.03
CA THR A 77 -1.32 -14.22 -0.30
C THR A 77 -0.76 -14.12 -1.72
N LEU A 78 -0.14 -15.20 -2.24
CA LEU A 78 0.40 -15.23 -3.60
C LEU A 78 -0.71 -15.28 -4.65
N ALA A 79 -1.73 -16.12 -4.46
CA ALA A 79 -2.85 -16.21 -5.38
C ALA A 79 -3.62 -14.89 -5.45
N ALA A 80 -3.87 -14.25 -4.30
CA ALA A 80 -4.51 -12.93 -4.24
C ALA A 80 -3.66 -11.86 -4.96
N THR A 81 -2.35 -11.86 -4.71
CA THR A 81 -1.41 -10.94 -5.38
C THR A 81 -1.43 -11.10 -6.89
N LEU A 82 -1.28 -12.33 -7.38
CA LEU A 82 -1.31 -12.62 -8.81
C LEU A 82 -2.65 -12.19 -9.44
N THR A 83 -3.76 -12.51 -8.78
CA THR A 83 -5.11 -12.17 -9.26
C THR A 83 -5.27 -10.65 -9.40
N THR A 84 -4.92 -9.88 -8.36
CA THR A 84 -5.03 -8.42 -8.40
C THR A 84 -4.11 -7.79 -9.45
N THR A 85 -2.89 -8.31 -9.61
CA THR A 85 -1.94 -7.82 -10.64
C THR A 85 -2.51 -8.01 -12.04
N ILE A 86 -3.07 -9.20 -12.34
CA ILE A 86 -3.70 -9.47 -13.63
C ILE A 86 -4.87 -8.50 -13.87
N LEU A 87 -5.73 -8.30 -12.86
CA LEU A 87 -6.87 -7.39 -12.97
C LEU A 87 -6.44 -5.93 -13.23
N TYR A 88 -5.36 -5.45 -12.59
CA TYR A 88 -4.83 -4.12 -12.88
C TYR A 88 -4.31 -3.99 -14.31
N PHE A 89 -3.53 -4.96 -14.81
CA PHE A 89 -3.04 -4.94 -16.19
C PHE A 89 -4.17 -4.96 -17.20
N VAL A 90 -5.16 -5.85 -17.02
CA VAL A 90 -6.33 -5.92 -17.89
C VAL A 90 -7.10 -4.60 -17.88
N SER A 91 -7.30 -4.00 -16.70
CA SER A 91 -8.02 -2.72 -16.59
C SER A 91 -7.31 -1.59 -17.33
N VAL A 92 -5.98 -1.47 -17.20
CA VAL A 92 -5.18 -0.45 -17.92
C VAL A 92 -5.30 -0.62 -19.44
N LEU A 93 -5.21 -1.85 -19.95
CA LEU A 93 -5.35 -2.12 -21.37
C LEU A 93 -6.75 -1.78 -21.90
N PHE A 94 -7.79 -2.13 -21.14
CA PHE A 94 -9.17 -1.84 -21.52
C PHE A 94 -9.48 -0.34 -21.49
N PHE A 95 -9.07 0.39 -20.45
CA PHE A 95 -9.27 1.85 -20.40
C PHE A 95 -8.53 2.57 -21.52
N GLY A 96 -7.30 2.15 -21.82
CA GLY A 96 -6.54 2.71 -22.94
C GLY A 96 -7.20 2.49 -24.31
N ALA A 97 -7.94 1.39 -24.49
CA ALA A 97 -8.61 1.08 -25.76
C ALA A 97 -10.04 1.66 -25.87
N LEU A 98 -10.68 1.99 -24.75
CA LEU A 98 -12.12 2.29 -24.67
C LEU A 98 -12.48 3.77 -24.73
N ALA A 99 -11.60 4.64 -24.23
CA ALA A 99 -11.88 6.06 -24.01
C ALA A 99 -10.83 6.94 -24.68
N THR A 100 -11.23 8.15 -25.09
CA THR A 100 -10.30 9.17 -25.56
C THR A 100 -9.43 9.68 -24.43
N ARG A 101 -8.25 10.21 -24.78
CA ARG A 101 -7.27 10.72 -23.83
C ARG A 101 -7.83 11.81 -22.90
N ASP A 102 -8.60 12.74 -23.46
CA ASP A 102 -9.22 13.82 -22.69
C ASP A 102 -10.19 13.29 -21.64
N LEU A 103 -10.97 12.25 -21.98
CA LEU A 103 -11.91 11.63 -21.05
C LEU A 103 -11.17 10.91 -19.91
N LEU A 104 -10.07 10.21 -20.22
CA LEU A 104 -9.22 9.55 -19.21
C LEU A 104 -8.61 10.54 -18.20
N LEU A 105 -8.32 11.77 -18.64
CA LEU A 105 -7.71 12.81 -17.81
C LEU A 105 -8.73 13.62 -17.01
N THR A 106 -9.96 13.73 -17.49
CA THR A 106 -11.01 14.57 -16.90
C THR A 106 -11.97 13.78 -16.00
N ASP A 107 -12.32 12.55 -16.38
CA ASP A 107 -13.32 11.75 -15.68
C ASP A 107 -12.69 10.74 -14.70
N ARG A 108 -12.68 11.11 -13.42
CA ARG A 108 -12.22 10.23 -12.32
C ARG A 108 -13.13 9.05 -12.04
N LEU A 109 -14.39 9.09 -12.50
CA LEU A 109 -15.39 8.04 -12.32
C LEU A 109 -15.71 7.35 -13.65
N LEU A 110 -14.74 7.30 -14.57
CA LEU A 110 -14.87 6.66 -15.87
C LEU A 110 -15.42 5.23 -15.78
N THR A 111 -14.99 4.45 -14.78
CA THR A 111 -15.50 3.09 -14.54
C THR A 111 -17.02 3.05 -14.32
N ALA A 112 -17.59 4.08 -13.70
CA ALA A 112 -19.03 4.18 -13.48
C ALA A 112 -19.75 4.63 -14.76
N THR A 113 -19.16 5.52 -15.55
CA THR A 113 -19.77 6.01 -16.79
C THR A 113 -19.85 4.93 -17.86
N ILE A 114 -18.90 3.99 -17.90
CA ILE A 114 -18.91 2.84 -18.83
C ILE A 114 -19.73 1.64 -18.34
N ALA A 115 -20.23 1.66 -17.10
CA ALA A 115 -20.80 0.48 -16.47
C ALA A 115 -22.16 0.08 -17.07
N TRP A 116 -22.27 -1.20 -17.44
CA TRP A 116 -23.51 -1.82 -17.89
C TRP A 116 -24.06 -2.77 -16.80
N PRO A 117 -25.38 -2.79 -16.49
CA PRO A 117 -26.48 -2.08 -17.15
C PRO A 117 -26.74 -0.64 -16.62
N PHE A 118 -26.33 -0.32 -15.39
CA PHE A 118 -26.56 1.00 -14.78
C PHE A 118 -25.31 1.50 -14.04
N PRO A 119 -24.91 2.78 -14.21
CA PRO A 119 -23.79 3.41 -13.48
C PRO A 119 -23.90 3.31 -11.96
N ALA A 120 -25.13 3.30 -11.43
CA ALA A 120 -25.42 3.23 -10.00
C ALA A 120 -24.78 2.02 -9.30
N ILE A 121 -24.61 0.90 -10.01
CA ILE A 121 -23.99 -0.32 -9.46
C ILE A 121 -22.55 -0.04 -9.05
N VAL A 122 -21.81 0.71 -9.86
CA VAL A 122 -20.41 1.06 -9.56
C VAL A 122 -20.34 2.06 -8.42
N TYR A 123 -21.23 3.06 -8.36
CA TYR A 123 -21.25 4.00 -7.23
C TYR A 123 -21.51 3.29 -5.90
N VAL A 124 -22.51 2.41 -5.84
CA VAL A 124 -22.80 1.62 -4.64
C VAL A 124 -21.62 0.70 -4.32
N GLY A 125 -21.02 0.06 -5.32
CA GLY A 125 -19.85 -0.81 -5.15
C GLY A 125 -18.65 -0.08 -4.55
N ILE A 126 -18.33 1.12 -5.05
CA ILE A 126 -17.23 1.96 -4.53
C ILE A 126 -17.50 2.33 -3.06
N ILE A 127 -18.72 2.78 -2.73
CA ILE A 127 -19.07 3.16 -1.36
C ILE A 127 -18.97 1.96 -0.41
N LEU A 128 -19.57 0.82 -0.76
CA LEU A 128 -19.54 -0.36 0.10
C LEU A 128 -18.12 -0.94 0.26
N SER A 129 -17.35 -0.96 -0.83
CA SER A 129 -15.96 -1.44 -0.80
C SER A 129 -15.05 -0.54 0.04
N THR A 130 -15.17 0.79 -0.12
CA THR A 130 -14.37 1.75 0.65
C THR A 130 -14.72 1.74 2.13
N LEU A 131 -16.02 1.67 2.48
CA LEU A 131 -16.47 1.51 3.86
C LEU A 131 -15.96 0.21 4.49
N GLY A 132 -16.01 -0.91 3.75
CA GLY A 132 -15.48 -2.20 4.22
C GLY A 132 -13.98 -2.15 4.52
N ALA A 133 -13.19 -1.56 3.61
CA ALA A 133 -11.75 -1.37 3.81
C ALA A 133 -11.43 -0.43 4.99
N ALA A 134 -12.22 0.64 5.15
CA ALA A 134 -12.09 1.56 6.28
C ALA A 134 -12.37 0.86 7.62
N LEU A 135 -13.46 0.09 7.72
CA LEU A 135 -13.82 -0.68 8.92
C LEU A 135 -12.76 -1.74 9.27
N GLN A 136 -12.22 -2.42 8.26
CA GLN A 136 -11.12 -3.38 8.46
C GLN A 136 -9.89 -2.69 9.05
N SER A 137 -9.53 -1.51 8.54
CA SER A 137 -8.35 -0.77 9.00
C SER A 137 -8.56 -0.17 10.40
N MET A 138 -9.76 0.33 10.67
CA MET A 138 -10.16 0.90 11.96
C MET A 138 -10.19 -0.13 13.10
N THR A 139 -10.48 -1.40 12.78
CA THR A 139 -10.44 -2.49 13.76
C THR A 139 -9.07 -3.17 13.83
N GLY A 140 -8.33 -3.20 12.73
CA GLY A 140 -7.01 -3.83 12.65
C GLY A 140 -5.91 -3.03 13.35
N ALA A 141 -5.81 -1.73 13.10
CA ALA A 141 -4.73 -0.89 13.62
C ALA A 141 -4.68 -0.81 15.17
N PRO A 142 -5.80 -0.64 15.89
CA PRO A 142 -5.81 -0.64 17.36
C PRO A 142 -5.36 -1.97 17.96
N ARG A 143 -5.76 -3.09 17.34
CA ARG A 143 -5.39 -4.44 17.79
C ARG A 143 -3.90 -4.70 17.59
N LEU A 144 -3.33 -4.23 16.47
CA LEU A 144 -1.88 -4.27 16.25
C LEU A 144 -1.13 -3.44 17.30
N LEU A 145 -1.60 -2.21 17.57
CA LEU A 145 -0.98 -1.32 18.56
C LEU A 145 -1.03 -1.93 19.97
N ALA A 146 -2.17 -2.49 20.38
CA ALA A 146 -2.33 -3.17 21.67
C ALA A 146 -1.44 -4.42 21.77
N ALA A 147 -1.30 -5.21 20.69
CA ALA A 147 -0.41 -6.36 20.67
C ALA A 147 1.06 -5.96 20.86
N ILE A 148 1.50 -4.86 20.24
CA ILE A 148 2.86 -4.32 20.43
C ILE A 148 3.06 -3.82 21.87
N ALA A 149 2.05 -3.16 22.45
CA ALA A 149 2.09 -2.71 23.83
C ALA A 149 2.20 -3.88 24.82
N ASN A 150 1.46 -4.97 24.56
CA ASN A 150 1.49 -6.18 25.39
C ASN A 150 2.83 -6.92 25.35
N ASP A 151 3.64 -6.76 24.29
CA ASP A 151 4.96 -7.38 24.17
C ASP A 151 6.06 -6.69 25.03
N ASP A 152 5.74 -5.60 25.76
CA ASP A 152 6.66 -4.89 26.67
C ASP A 152 7.98 -4.44 26.02
N ILE A 153 7.93 -4.08 24.74
CA ILE A 153 9.11 -3.73 23.94
C ILE A 153 9.45 -2.25 24.08
N LEU A 154 8.42 -1.40 24.06
CA LEU A 154 8.54 0.05 24.14
C LEU A 154 7.78 0.56 25.37
N PRO A 155 8.46 1.05 26.41
CA PRO A 155 7.81 1.42 27.67
C PRO A 155 6.78 2.55 27.51
N ILE A 156 6.95 3.43 26.51
CA ILE A 156 6.00 4.50 26.19
C ILE A 156 4.66 3.98 25.63
N LEU A 157 4.63 2.77 25.07
CA LEU A 157 3.39 2.16 24.56
C LEU A 157 2.61 1.39 25.65
N ASN A 158 3.13 1.27 26.88
CA ASN A 158 2.48 0.51 27.95
C ASN A 158 1.08 1.03 28.31
N TYR A 159 0.77 2.29 27.98
CA TYR A 159 -0.57 2.88 28.12
C TYR A 159 -1.64 2.19 27.26
N PHE A 160 -1.27 1.57 26.14
CA PHE A 160 -2.19 0.90 25.22
C PHE A 160 -2.37 -0.60 25.49
N LYS A 161 -1.84 -1.12 26.61
CA LYS A 161 -1.97 -2.53 26.97
C LYS A 161 -3.41 -2.91 27.27
N VAL A 162 -3.78 -4.13 26.87
CA VAL A 162 -5.11 -4.68 27.06
C VAL A 162 -5.02 -6.18 27.34
N ALA A 163 -5.88 -6.68 28.24
CA ALA A 163 -5.95 -8.10 28.57
C ALA A 163 -6.42 -8.94 27.37
N ASP A 164 -5.99 -10.20 27.31
CA ASP A 164 -6.36 -11.10 26.21
C ASP A 164 -7.89 -11.24 26.10
N GLY A 165 -8.42 -10.99 24.89
CA GLY A 165 -9.85 -11.08 24.58
C GLY A 165 -10.65 -9.79 24.84
N GLN A 166 -10.06 -8.77 25.46
CA GLN A 166 -10.70 -7.46 25.63
C GLN A 166 -10.46 -6.54 24.42
N GLU A 167 -11.38 -5.61 24.17
CA GLU A 167 -11.24 -4.65 23.07
C GLU A 167 -10.35 -3.46 23.44
N PRO A 168 -9.42 -3.03 22.56
CA PRO A 168 -8.49 -1.97 22.87
C PRO A 168 -9.11 -0.57 22.66
N HIS A 169 -9.98 -0.16 23.59
CA HIS A 169 -10.72 1.11 23.51
C HIS A 169 -9.80 2.34 23.40
N ILE A 170 -8.74 2.40 24.21
CA ILE A 170 -7.79 3.53 24.22
C ILE A 170 -7.03 3.62 22.88
N ALA A 171 -6.53 2.49 22.39
CA ALA A 171 -5.86 2.43 21.09
C ALA A 171 -6.82 2.79 19.94
N THR A 172 -8.08 2.38 20.06
CA THR A 172 -9.13 2.70 19.07
C THR A 172 -9.39 4.20 19.03
N LEU A 173 -9.57 4.84 20.19
CA LEU A 173 -9.73 6.29 20.28
C LEU A 173 -8.53 7.03 19.69
N PHE A 174 -7.31 6.60 20.00
CA PHE A 174 -6.09 7.18 19.45
C PHE A 174 -6.05 7.10 17.91
N THR A 175 -6.31 5.92 17.34
CA THR A 175 -6.37 5.76 15.88
C THR A 175 -7.50 6.56 15.24
N ALA A 176 -8.66 6.68 15.91
CA ALA A 176 -9.79 7.45 15.41
C ALA A 176 -9.44 8.94 15.32
N ILE A 177 -8.79 9.51 16.34
CA ILE A 177 -8.34 10.91 16.33
C ILE A 177 -7.35 11.15 15.19
N LEU A 178 -6.40 10.23 14.98
CA LEU A 178 -5.44 10.32 13.87
C LEU A 178 -6.16 10.28 12.51
N CYS A 179 -7.11 9.36 12.34
CA CYS A 179 -7.92 9.27 11.13
C CYS A 179 -8.73 10.55 10.87
N VAL A 180 -9.36 11.13 11.90
CA VAL A 180 -10.09 12.40 11.77
C VAL A 180 -9.15 13.52 11.31
N GLY A 181 -7.94 13.60 11.86
CA GLY A 181 -6.91 14.53 11.41
C GLY A 181 -6.59 14.40 9.91
N CYS A 182 -6.42 13.16 9.43
CA CYS A 182 -6.21 12.91 8.00
C CYS A 182 -7.42 13.28 7.14
N VAL A 183 -8.65 13.05 7.62
CA VAL A 183 -9.88 13.40 6.89
C VAL A 183 -10.03 14.91 6.73
N VAL A 184 -9.66 15.70 7.76
CA VAL A 184 -9.73 17.17 7.71
C VAL A 184 -8.81 17.77 6.64
N ILE A 185 -7.71 17.10 6.28
CA ILE A 185 -6.83 17.54 5.17
C ILE A 185 -7.58 17.57 3.82
N GLY A 186 -8.60 16.72 3.64
CA GLY A 186 -9.53 16.81 2.51
C GLY A 186 -8.96 16.52 1.13
N ASN A 187 -7.67 16.17 1.00
CA ASN A 187 -7.01 15.88 -0.26
C ASN A 187 -6.29 14.52 -0.23
N LEU A 188 -6.83 13.55 -0.97
CA LEU A 188 -6.30 12.19 -1.06
C LEU A 188 -4.92 12.17 -1.74
N ASP A 189 -4.69 13.05 -2.71
CA ASP A 189 -3.44 13.10 -3.48
C ASP A 189 -2.24 13.51 -2.60
N LEU A 190 -2.48 14.22 -1.49
CA LEU A 190 -1.46 14.57 -0.49
C LEU A 190 -1.23 13.46 0.55
N ILE A 191 -2.28 12.74 0.92
CA ILE A 191 -2.22 11.68 1.95
C ILE A 191 -1.55 10.42 1.38
N THR A 192 -1.82 10.10 0.12
CA THR A 192 -1.42 8.86 -0.53
C THR A 192 0.11 8.65 -0.56
N PRO A 193 0.93 9.65 -0.93
CA PRO A 193 2.39 9.53 -0.87
C PRO A 193 2.93 9.30 0.55
N ILE A 194 2.31 9.93 1.57
CA ILE A 194 2.71 9.75 2.98
C ILE A 194 2.48 8.29 3.39
N VAL A 195 1.31 7.74 3.08
CA VAL A 195 0.98 6.33 3.37
C VAL A 195 1.94 5.38 2.66
N THR A 196 2.26 5.67 1.39
CA THR A 196 3.24 4.91 0.59
C THR A 196 4.62 4.83 1.27
N MET A 197 5.12 5.94 1.81
CA MET A 197 6.40 5.95 2.53
C MET A 197 6.40 5.03 3.75
N PHE A 198 5.35 5.09 4.58
CA PHE A 198 5.23 4.23 5.76
C PHE A 198 5.12 2.73 5.40
N LEU A 199 4.39 2.41 4.33
CA LEU A 199 4.22 1.02 3.88
C LEU A 199 5.51 0.45 3.27
N LEU A 200 6.23 1.23 2.45
CA LEU A 200 7.54 0.83 1.92
C LEU A 200 8.57 0.60 3.02
N LEU A 201 8.53 1.40 4.09
CA LEU A 201 9.39 1.20 5.25
C LEU A 201 9.07 -0.13 5.97
N CYS A 202 7.79 -0.44 6.13
CA CYS A 202 7.34 -1.69 6.73
C CYS A 202 7.82 -2.91 5.93
N TYR A 203 7.63 -2.89 4.61
CA TYR A 203 8.05 -3.97 3.72
C TYR A 203 9.57 -4.13 3.66
N MET A 204 10.31 -3.01 3.62
CA MET A 204 11.76 -3.03 3.76
C MET A 204 12.18 -3.71 5.07
N GLY A 205 11.57 -3.33 6.19
CA GLY A 205 11.89 -3.87 7.50
C GLY A 205 11.68 -5.38 7.55
N VAL A 206 10.56 -5.88 7.03
CA VAL A 206 10.25 -7.33 6.99
C VAL A 206 11.28 -8.07 6.16
N ASN A 207 11.57 -7.61 4.94
CA ASN A 207 12.54 -8.23 4.04
C ASN A 207 13.96 -8.22 4.60
N LEU A 208 14.40 -7.09 5.15
CA LEU A 208 15.72 -6.96 5.76
C LEU A 208 15.84 -7.89 6.96
N SER A 209 14.77 -8.06 7.74
CA SER A 209 14.76 -8.98 8.88
C SER A 209 14.89 -10.42 8.44
N CYS A 210 14.15 -10.86 7.42
CA CYS A 210 14.30 -12.20 6.86
C CYS A 210 15.72 -12.45 6.35
N PHE A 211 16.28 -11.49 5.61
CA PHE A 211 17.66 -11.57 5.12
C PHE A 211 18.68 -11.67 6.27
N LEU A 212 18.57 -10.83 7.30
CA LEU A 212 19.48 -10.85 8.43
C LEU A 212 19.37 -12.15 9.24
N LEU A 213 18.17 -12.72 9.37
CA LEU A 213 17.96 -13.98 10.07
C LEU A 213 18.54 -15.18 9.33
N ASP A 214 18.47 -15.18 7.99
CA ASP A 214 19.18 -16.15 7.16
C ASP A 214 20.69 -15.97 7.23
N LEU A 215 21.18 -14.73 7.14
CA LEU A 215 22.62 -14.43 7.13
C LEU A 215 23.31 -14.75 8.47
N LEU A 216 22.59 -14.58 9.57
CA LEU A 216 23.10 -14.79 10.94
C LEU A 216 22.83 -16.20 11.48
N ASP A 217 22.24 -17.11 10.68
CA ASP A 217 21.89 -18.47 11.08
C ASP A 217 21.18 -18.53 12.45
N ALA A 218 20.16 -17.70 12.64
CA ALA A 218 19.48 -17.58 13.92
C ALA A 218 18.90 -18.96 14.35
N PRO A 219 19.15 -19.46 15.59
CA PRO A 219 18.80 -20.83 15.97
C PRO A 219 17.32 -21.21 15.86
N SER A 220 16.42 -20.23 15.99
CA SER A 220 14.98 -20.40 15.87
C SER A 220 14.44 -20.28 14.44
N TRP A 221 15.28 -19.87 13.49
CA TRP A 221 14.88 -19.58 12.12
C TRP A 221 15.09 -20.81 11.22
N ARG A 222 13.97 -21.40 10.76
CA ARG A 222 13.96 -22.56 9.85
C ARG A 222 12.80 -22.43 8.86
N PRO A 223 12.96 -21.64 7.78
CA PRO A 223 11.93 -21.43 6.78
C PRO A 223 11.62 -22.76 6.07
N ARG A 224 10.38 -23.25 6.18
CA ARG A 224 9.96 -24.54 5.60
C ARG A 224 9.44 -24.43 4.17
N TRP A 225 9.29 -23.22 3.66
CA TRP A 225 8.68 -22.97 2.36
C TRP A 225 9.72 -23.05 1.25
N LYS A 226 9.44 -23.86 0.21
CA LYS A 226 10.42 -24.31 -0.78
C LYS A 226 11.01 -23.20 -1.67
N ILE A 227 10.31 -22.07 -1.80
CA ILE A 227 10.71 -20.95 -2.67
C ILE A 227 11.47 -19.88 -1.89
N HIS A 228 11.70 -20.08 -0.59
CA HIS A 228 12.50 -19.16 0.22
C HIS A 228 13.97 -19.18 -0.19
N HIS A 229 14.55 -18.01 -0.44
CA HIS A 229 15.99 -17.83 -0.60
C HIS A 229 16.39 -16.44 -0.09
N TRP A 230 17.53 -16.34 0.60
CA TRP A 230 18.00 -15.09 1.21
C TRP A 230 18.14 -13.94 0.20
N SER A 231 18.49 -14.26 -1.04
CA SER A 231 18.64 -13.27 -2.12
C SER A 231 17.32 -12.60 -2.51
N LEU A 232 16.19 -13.31 -2.39
CA LEU A 232 14.86 -12.75 -2.67
C LEU A 232 14.48 -11.70 -1.63
N SER A 233 14.78 -11.96 -0.35
CA SER A 233 14.58 -11.01 0.74
C SER A 233 15.51 -9.80 0.63
N LEU A 234 16.78 -10.00 0.27
CA LEU A 234 17.69 -8.89 0.01
C LEU A 234 17.23 -8.02 -1.18
N LEU A 235 16.81 -8.66 -2.27
CA LEU A 235 16.28 -7.97 -3.44
C LEU A 235 15.04 -7.16 -3.08
N GLY A 236 14.09 -7.72 -2.33
CA GLY A 236 12.91 -7.00 -1.85
C GLY A 236 13.26 -5.78 -0.99
N ALA A 237 14.23 -5.91 -0.08
CA ALA A 237 14.69 -4.79 0.75
C ALA A 237 15.35 -3.67 -0.10
N LEU A 238 16.20 -4.04 -1.06
CA LEU A 238 16.83 -3.09 -1.98
C LEU A 238 15.80 -2.38 -2.86
N LEU A 239 14.82 -3.10 -3.39
CA LEU A 239 13.75 -2.52 -4.20
C LEU A 239 12.89 -1.55 -3.38
N CYS A 240 12.60 -1.84 -2.11
CA CYS A 240 11.94 -0.88 -1.22
C CYS A 240 12.77 0.40 -1.02
N ILE A 241 14.10 0.29 -0.88
CA ILE A 241 15.00 1.44 -0.74
C ILE A 241 15.06 2.27 -2.03
N VAL A 242 15.17 1.61 -3.18
CA VAL A 242 15.19 2.26 -4.49
C VAL A 242 13.87 2.97 -4.76
N SER A 243 12.74 2.36 -4.42
CA SER A 243 11.40 2.97 -4.57
C SER A 243 11.25 4.24 -3.75
N ARG A 244 11.91 4.33 -2.59
CA ARG A 244 11.91 5.51 -1.74
C ARG A 244 12.83 6.60 -2.26
N LYS A 245 14.05 6.23 -2.69
CA LYS A 245 15.12 7.17 -3.04
C LYS A 245 15.09 7.65 -4.50
N ASN A 246 14.51 6.89 -5.43
CA ASN A 246 14.77 7.08 -6.85
C ASN A 246 13.54 7.11 -7.77
N LYS A 247 13.71 7.84 -8.86
CA LYS A 247 12.72 8.27 -9.86
C LYS A 247 12.19 7.17 -10.81
N TYR A 248 12.21 5.91 -10.40
CA TYR A 248 11.87 4.76 -11.25
C TYR A 248 11.04 3.72 -10.47
N ALA A 249 9.76 4.00 -10.32
CA ALA A 249 8.94 3.28 -9.35
C ALA A 249 8.13 2.11 -9.97
N VAL A 250 7.74 2.11 -11.25
CA VAL A 250 6.84 1.05 -11.81
C VAL A 250 7.46 -0.37 -11.81
N ILE A 251 8.68 -0.57 -12.31
CA ILE A 251 9.31 -1.90 -12.36
C ILE A 251 9.61 -2.42 -10.94
N THR A 252 9.95 -1.49 -10.05
CA THR A 252 10.25 -1.74 -8.65
C THR A 252 8.99 -2.15 -7.88
N LEU A 253 7.81 -1.57 -8.16
CA LEU A 253 6.57 -1.88 -7.42
C LEU A 253 6.06 -3.31 -7.63
N THR A 254 6.03 -3.80 -8.87
CA THR A 254 5.52 -5.15 -9.16
C THR A 254 6.47 -6.22 -8.62
N LEU A 255 7.78 -5.96 -8.68
CA LEU A 255 8.81 -6.86 -8.12
C LEU A 255 8.85 -6.81 -6.59
N THR A 256 8.79 -5.62 -5.98
CA THR A 256 8.68 -5.43 -4.52
C THR A 256 7.46 -6.16 -4.00
N ARG A 257 6.27 -5.96 -4.58
CA ARG A 257 5.05 -6.66 -4.14
C ARG A 257 5.17 -8.19 -4.21
N SER A 258 5.75 -8.70 -5.29
CA SER A 258 5.98 -10.12 -5.47
C SER A 258 6.90 -10.63 -4.37
N LEU A 259 8.07 -10.01 -4.20
CA LEU A 259 9.11 -10.39 -3.23
C LEU A 259 8.68 -10.20 -1.77
N ASP A 260 7.89 -9.18 -1.46
CA ASP A 260 7.30 -8.92 -0.14
C ASP A 260 6.22 -9.94 0.21
N ALA A 261 5.46 -10.40 -0.80
CA ALA A 261 4.55 -11.52 -0.62
C ALA A 261 5.34 -12.80 -0.28
N PHE A 262 6.55 -13.00 -0.83
CA PHE A 262 7.44 -14.09 -0.37
C PHE A 262 7.94 -13.82 1.08
N GLY A 263 8.47 -12.63 1.39
CA GLY A 263 8.99 -12.30 2.72
C GLY A 263 7.98 -12.48 3.86
N ASN A 264 6.75 -11.99 3.69
CA ASN A 264 5.66 -12.12 4.67
C ASN A 264 5.17 -13.55 4.87
N VAL A 265 5.29 -14.39 3.83
CA VAL A 265 4.97 -15.83 3.88
C VAL A 265 5.97 -16.61 4.73
N ILE A 266 7.16 -16.05 4.93
CA ILE A 266 8.28 -16.70 5.60
C ILE A 266 8.46 -16.19 7.05
N SER A 267 8.08 -14.94 7.37
CA SER A 267 8.22 -14.37 8.72
C SER A 267 7.29 -14.95 9.81
N PHE A 268 6.39 -15.88 9.47
CA PHE A 268 5.34 -16.32 10.40
C PHE A 268 5.76 -17.33 11.51
N PRO A 269 7.07 -17.52 11.84
CA PRO A 269 7.41 -18.04 13.16
C PRO A 269 8.45 -17.17 13.90
N LEU A 270 8.35 -15.84 13.91
CA LEU A 270 9.13 -15.04 14.88
C LEU A 270 8.48 -15.10 16.27
N ARG A 271 8.80 -16.15 17.04
CA ARG A 271 8.50 -16.23 18.49
C ARG A 271 9.51 -15.40 19.30
N GLY A 272 9.01 -14.51 20.17
CA GLY A 272 9.72 -13.93 21.32
C GLY A 272 10.95 -13.06 21.01
N LYS A 273 12.16 -13.65 21.00
CA LYS A 273 13.43 -12.92 20.97
C LYS A 273 13.71 -12.18 19.66
N CYS A 274 13.36 -12.76 18.50
CA CYS A 274 13.58 -12.10 17.21
C CYS A 274 12.68 -10.88 16.99
N ARG A 275 11.48 -10.86 17.58
CA ARG A 275 10.52 -9.76 17.49
C ARG A 275 11.06 -8.48 18.12
N LYS A 276 11.78 -8.59 19.25
CA LYS A 276 12.45 -7.46 19.91
C LYS A 276 13.60 -6.85 19.08
N SER A 277 14.37 -7.66 18.36
CA SER A 277 15.39 -7.14 17.43
C SER A 277 14.77 -6.42 16.23
N PHE A 278 13.68 -6.95 15.68
CA PHE A 278 12.95 -6.31 14.57
C PHE A 278 12.44 -4.91 14.93
N TYR A 279 11.74 -4.76 16.06
CA TYR A 279 11.21 -3.46 16.48
C TYR A 279 12.31 -2.46 16.86
N LYS A 280 13.44 -2.93 17.42
CA LYS A 280 14.60 -2.07 17.66
C LYS A 280 15.24 -1.60 16.36
N LEU A 281 15.36 -2.46 15.36
CA LEU A 281 15.88 -2.11 14.03
C LEU A 281 14.95 -1.10 13.34
N LEU A 282 13.64 -1.34 13.37
CA LEU A 282 12.61 -0.44 12.83
C LEU A 282 12.66 0.94 13.52
N ALA A 283 12.74 0.97 14.86
CA ALA A 283 12.83 2.23 15.62
C ALA A 283 14.12 3.00 15.35
N LEU A 284 15.26 2.30 15.20
CA LEU A 284 16.53 2.93 14.85
C LEU A 284 16.47 3.57 13.44
N PHE A 285 15.83 2.89 12.49
CA PHE A 285 15.65 3.35 11.11
C PHE A 285 14.67 4.52 10.98
N VAL A 286 13.52 4.49 11.68
CA VAL A 286 12.60 5.64 11.76
C VAL A 286 13.37 6.88 12.25
N LYS A 287 14.26 6.70 13.23
CA LYS A 287 15.05 7.79 13.78
C LYS A 287 16.12 8.33 12.83
N THR A 288 16.72 7.49 11.99
CA THR A 288 17.85 7.86 11.12
C THR A 288 17.42 8.34 9.72
N GLU A 289 16.36 7.78 9.15
CA GLU A 289 15.98 8.05 7.75
C GLU A 289 14.66 8.84 7.61
N MET A 290 13.71 8.71 8.55
CA MET A 290 12.37 9.33 8.40
C MET A 290 12.29 10.77 8.94
N LEU A 291 12.91 11.06 10.07
CA LEU A 291 12.93 12.40 10.68
C LEU A 291 13.51 13.50 9.74
N PRO A 292 14.56 13.23 8.95
CA PRO A 292 15.05 14.19 7.95
C PRO A 292 14.07 14.45 6.79
N GLU A 293 13.35 13.42 6.31
CA GLU A 293 12.40 13.54 5.20
C GLU A 293 11.05 14.16 5.62
N LEU A 294 10.57 13.88 6.83
CA LEU A 294 9.40 14.57 7.41
C LEU A 294 9.67 16.07 7.57
N ASN A 295 10.90 16.44 7.95
CA ASN A 295 11.30 17.84 8.00
C ASN A 295 11.35 18.47 6.60
N SER A 296 11.86 17.80 5.57
CA SER A 296 11.89 18.37 4.22
C SER A 296 10.49 18.54 3.60
N VAL A 297 9.52 17.69 3.95
CA VAL A 297 8.12 17.82 3.53
C VAL A 297 7.36 18.87 4.36
N ALA A 298 7.62 18.99 5.66
CA ALA A 298 6.99 19.99 6.52
C ALA A 298 7.47 21.43 6.23
N PHE A 299 8.70 21.61 5.74
CA PHE A 299 9.27 22.92 5.40
C PHE A 299 9.09 23.34 3.93
N ALA A 300 8.45 22.52 3.09
CA ALA A 300 8.13 22.89 1.71
C ALA A 300 6.85 23.77 1.59
N GLY A 301 6.14 24.02 2.70
CA GLY A 301 4.84 24.71 2.73
C GLY A 301 4.82 26.09 3.39
N THR A 302 5.95 26.62 3.88
CA THR A 302 6.03 27.98 4.44
C THR A 302 6.81 28.90 3.52
N PRO A 303 6.18 29.80 2.76
CA PRO A 303 6.89 30.94 2.21
C PRO A 303 7.29 31.86 3.38
N CYS A 304 8.56 32.27 3.42
CA CYS A 304 8.94 33.52 4.07
C CYS A 304 8.27 34.70 3.35
#